data_AF-K2CPL1-F1
#
_entry.id   AF-K2CPL1-F1
#
_cell.length_a   1.000
_cell.length_b   1.000
_cell.length_c   1.000
_cell.angle_alpha   90.00
_cell.angle_beta   90.00
_cell.angle_gamma   90.00
#
_symmetry.space_group_name_H-M   'P 1'
#
loop_
_entity.id
_entity.type
_entity.pdbx_description
1 polymer ?
#
loop_
_entity_poly.entity_id
_entity_poly.type
_entity_poly.pdbx_seq_one_letter_code
_entity_poly.pdbx_strand_id
1 'polypeptide(L)' 'MNEKATLKINDRMVIQKPDLSFEYVLGVKPGDVEIKIEATDEAGNRNEEIIHVKYQETS' A
#
# COMPACT_ATOMS: atom_id res chain seq x y z
N MET A 1 4.27 -12.93 -15.94
CA MET A 1 4.15 -11.61 -16.60
C MET A 1 3.73 -10.66 -15.51
N ASN A 2 4.46 -9.56 -15.31
CA ASN A 2 4.06 -8.55 -14.35
C ASN A 2 3.46 -7.40 -15.14
N GLU A 3 2.21 -7.05 -14.84
CA GLU A 3 1.44 -6.04 -15.55
C GLU A 3 1.27 -4.78 -14.69
N LYS A 4 0.93 -3.66 -15.32
CA LYS A 4 0.64 -2.43 -14.60
C LYS A 4 -0.65 -2.62 -13.81
N ALA A 5 -0.60 -2.23 -12.54
CA ALA A 5 -1.76 -2.22 -11.67
C ALA A 5 -1.96 -0.83 -11.08
N THR A 6 -3.22 -0.46 -10.87
CA THR A 6 -3.58 0.68 -10.03
C THR A 6 -3.38 0.27 -8.58
N LEU A 7 -2.48 0.95 -7.88
CA LEU A 7 -2.20 0.70 -6.46
C LEU A 7 -2.87 1.77 -5.59
N LYS A 8 -3.54 1.34 -4.53
CA LYS A 8 -4.03 2.21 -3.46
C LYS A 8 -3.50 1.73 -2.11
N ILE A 9 -3.07 2.67 -1.28
CA ILE A 9 -2.64 2.39 0.09
C ILE A 9 -3.40 3.33 1.03
N ASN A 10 -4.16 2.79 1.97
CA ASN A 10 -5.03 3.54 2.87
C ASN A 10 -5.90 4.57 2.11
N ASP A 11 -6.57 4.09 1.06
CA ASP A 11 -7.42 4.85 0.13
C ASP A 11 -6.70 5.90 -0.74
N ARG A 12 -5.37 6.02 -0.65
CA ARG A 12 -4.59 6.96 -1.48
C ARG A 12 -3.97 6.25 -2.68
N MET A 13 -4.10 6.84 -3.87
CA MET A 13 -3.43 6.34 -5.06
C MET A 13 -1.91 6.49 -4.93
N VAL A 14 -1.19 5.41 -5.25
CA VAL A 14 0.26 5.35 -5.22
C VAL A 14 0.78 5.14 -6.64
N ILE A 15 1.79 5.92 -7.02
CA ILE A 15 2.44 5.81 -8.32
C ILE A 15 3.46 4.67 -8.25
N GLN A 16 3.29 3.67 -9.10
CA GLN A 16 4.29 2.63 -9.31
C GLN A 16 5.41 3.12 -10.23
N LYS A 17 6.63 2.67 -9.95
CA LYS A 17 7.80 2.86 -10.81
C LYS A 17 7.73 1.93 -12.04
N PRO A 18 8.53 2.17 -13.09
CA PRO A 18 8.55 1.33 -14.28
C PRO A 18 8.94 -0.14 -14.03
N ASP A 19 9.63 -0.40 -12.92
CA ASP A 19 10.01 -1.75 -12.46
C ASP A 19 8.93 -2.41 -11.57
N LEU A 20 7.76 -1.78 -11.44
CA LEU A 20 6.62 -2.19 -10.62
C LEU A 20 6.85 -2.14 -9.10
N SER A 21 7.97 -1.57 -8.66
CA SER A 21 8.15 -1.20 -7.26
C SER A 21 7.38 0.07 -6.94
N PHE A 22 7.04 0.28 -5.66
CA PHE A 22 6.44 1.52 -5.19
C PHE A 22 7.03 1.89 -3.84
N GLU A 23 6.96 3.18 -3.52
CA GLU A 23 7.31 3.70 -2.21
C GLU A 23 6.17 4.59 -1.72
N TYR A 24 5.80 4.43 -0.46
CA TYR A 24 4.74 5.20 0.16
C TYR A 24 5.13 5.58 1.59
N VAL A 25 5.17 6.89 1.85
CA VAL A 25 5.47 7.42 3.17
C VAL A 25 4.16 7.61 3.92
N LEU A 26 3.92 6.77 4.92
CA LEU A 26 2.77 6.88 5.81
C LEU A 26 3.19 7.57 7.11
N GLY A 27 2.60 8.74 7.39
CA GLY A 27 2.69 9.35 8.71
C GLY A 27 1.83 8.56 9.69
N VAL A 28 2.47 7.89 10.66
CA VAL A 28 1.79 7.07 11.68
C VAL A 28 1.85 7.74 13.05
N LYS A 29 0.85 7.46 13.89
CA LYS A 29 0.89 7.78 15.32
C LYS A 29 1.30 6.53 16.11
N PRO A 30 1.89 6.69 17.31
CA PRO A 30 2.16 5.56 18.19
C PRO A 30 0.88 4.76 18.47
N GLY A 31 0.99 3.44 18.42
CA GLY A 31 -0.13 2.51 18.58
C GLY A 31 -0.23 1.50 17.44
N ASP A 32 -1.42 0.92 17.32
CA ASP A 32 -1.75 -0.03 16.26
C ASP A 32 -2.08 0.72 14.97
N VAL A 33 -1.36 0.39 13.91
CA VAL A 33 -1.49 0.97 12.57
C VAL A 33 -1.94 -0.12 11.63
N GLU A 34 -3.05 0.12 10.94
CA GLU A 34 -3.51 -0.72 9.85
C GLU A 34 -3.09 -0.08 8.51
N ILE A 35 -2.47 -0.89 7.64
CA ILE A 35 -2.08 -0.50 6.30
C ILE A 35 -2.83 -1.40 5.33
N LYS A 36 -3.84 -0.85 4.65
CA LYS A 36 -4.57 -1.53 3.59
C LYS A 36 -3.92 -1.23 2.24
N ILE A 37 -3.51 -2.27 1.53
CA ILE A 37 -2.96 -2.21 0.18
C ILE A 37 -3.97 -2.86 -0.77
N GLU A 38 -4.40 -2.12 -1.78
CA GLU A 38 -5.28 -2.62 -2.83
C GLU A 38 -4.58 -2.49 -4.18
N ALA A 39 -4.53 -3.60 -4.93
CA ALA A 39 -4.06 -3.62 -6.30
C ALA A 39 -5.23 -3.96 -7.23
N THR A 40 -5.42 -3.17 -8.28
CA THR A 40 -6.39 -3.44 -9.35
C THR A 40 -5.67 -3.54 -10.68
N ASP A 41 -5.80 -4.66 -11.39
CA ASP A 41 -5.22 -4.82 -12.73
C ASP A 41 -6.02 -4.07 -13.82
N GLU A 42 -5.52 -4.10 -15.06
CA GLU A 42 -6.20 -3.48 -16.20
C GLU A 42 -7.53 -4.16 -16.57
N ALA A 43 -7.69 -5.45 -16.24
CA ALA A 43 -8.92 -6.20 -16.45
C ALA A 43 -9.98 -5.93 -15.36
N GLY A 44 -9.61 -5.22 -14.29
CA GLY A 44 -10.46 -4.88 -13.16
C GLY A 44 -10.46 -5.90 -12.02
N ASN A 45 -9.61 -6.93 -12.05
CA ASN A 45 -9.45 -7.83 -10.90
C ASN A 45 -8.77 -7.09 -9.76
N ARG A 46 -9.22 -7.37 -8.54
CA ARG A 46 -8.76 -6.70 -7.33
C ARG A 46 -8.14 -7.70 -6.38
N ASN A 47 -7.03 -7.31 -5.77
CA ASN A 47 -6.44 -8.01 -4.65
C ASN A 47 -6.23 -7.02 -3.50
N GLU A 48 -6.49 -7.46 -2.27
CA GLU A 48 -6.39 -6.65 -1.06
C GLU A 48 -5.49 -7.34 -0.05
N GLU A 49 -4.58 -6.59 0.55
CA GLU A 49 -3.71 -7.05 1.61
C GLU A 49 -3.76 -6.06 2.78
N ILE A 50 -3.90 -6.57 3.99
CA ILE A 50 -3.95 -5.75 5.21
C ILE A 50 -2.75 -6.11 6.07
N ILE A 51 -1.95 -5.11 6.40
CA ILE A 51 -0.78 -5.25 7.25
C ILE A 51 -1.04 -4.50 8.55
N HIS A 52 -1.01 -5.23 9.67
CA HIS A 52 -1.09 -4.66 11.00
C HIS A 52 0.31 -4.44 11.56
N VAL A 53 0.65 -3.18 11.82
CA VAL A 53 1.95 -2.77 12.37
C VAL A 53 1.72 -2.09 13.70
N LYS A 54 2.49 -2.46 14.72
CA LYS A 54 2.50 -1.74 15.99
C LYS A 54 3.66 -0.75 15.99
N TYR A 55 3.36 0.53 15.84
CA TYR A 55 4.37 1.58 15.88
C TYR A 55 4.57 2.04 17.32
N GLN A 56 5.79 1.91 17.83
CA GLN A 56 6.16 2.44 19.15
C GLN A 56 7.15 3.58 18.96
N GLU A 57 6.79 4.77 19.43
CA GLU A 57 7.74 5.86 19.53
C GLU A 57 8.76 5.48 20.60
N THR A 58 9.98 5.21 20.17
CA THR A 58 11.09 4.96 21.08
C THR A 58 11.62 6.32 21.48
N SER A 59 11.25 6.77 22.68
CA SER A 59 11.78 7.98 23.33
C SER A 59 13.22 7.78 23.80
#